data_AF-A0A5N9ECP0-F1
#
_entry.id   AF-A0A5N9ECP0-F1
#
_cell.length_a   1.000
_cell.length_b   1.000
_cell.length_c   1.000
_cell.angle_alpha   90.00
_cell.angle_beta   90.00
_cell.angle_gamma   90.00
#
_symmetry.space_group_name_H-M   'P 1'
#
loop_
_entity.id
_entity.type
_entity.pdbx_description
1 polymer ?
#
loop_
_entity_poly.entity_id
_entity_poly.type
_entity_poly.pdbx_seq_one_letter_code
_entity_poly.pdbx_strand_id
1 'polypeptide(L)'
;SISGENVAQYVVPFAFKIRYVMQMNIREAFHLLELRTSRQGHPDYRRICQKMHTLIRDKAGHKLIADSMKYVDYQTYELERLEAERRNSNKTT
;
A
#
# COMPACT_ATOMS: atom_id res chain seq x y z
N SER A 1 -16.88 30.54 -16.88
CA SER A 1 -17.12 29.25 -17.57
C SER A 1 -16.59 28.15 -16.69
N ILE A 2 -17.41 27.14 -16.38
CA ILE A 2 -16.92 25.92 -15.74
C ILE A 2 -16.07 25.24 -16.81
N SER A 3 -14.75 25.24 -16.65
CA SER A 3 -13.83 24.70 -17.66
C SER A 3 -14.14 23.22 -17.84
N GLY A 4 -14.56 22.80 -19.05
CA GLY A 4 -15.07 21.44 -19.32
C GLY A 4 -14.10 20.30 -18.94
N GLU A 5 -12.80 20.62 -18.91
CA GLU A 5 -11.72 19.76 -18.40
C GLU A 5 -11.93 19.30 -16.94
N ASN A 6 -12.44 20.17 -16.05
CA ASN A 6 -12.62 19.83 -14.64
C ASN A 6 -13.81 18.89 -14.44
N VAL A 7 -14.84 19.04 -15.27
CA VAL A 7 -16.05 18.22 -15.21
C VAL A 7 -15.83 16.85 -15.87
N ALA A 8 -14.95 16.77 -16.87
CA ALA A 8 -14.61 15.53 -17.55
C ALA A 8 -14.00 14.46 -16.62
N GLN A 9 -13.39 14.85 -15.49
CA GLN A 9 -12.85 13.88 -14.53
C GLN A 9 -13.94 13.05 -13.83
N TYR A 10 -15.17 13.56 -13.72
CA TYR A 10 -16.26 12.86 -13.02
C TYR A 10 -16.77 11.62 -13.75
N VAL A 11 -16.53 11.51 -15.05
CA VAL A 11 -16.95 10.34 -15.84
C VAL A 11 -15.89 9.25 -15.89
N VAL A 12 -14.71 9.46 -15.29
CA VAL A 12 -13.60 8.50 -15.30
C VAL A 12 -13.73 7.51 -14.12
N PRO A 13 -13.83 6.19 -14.37
CA PRO A 13 -13.80 5.16 -13.32
C PRO A 13 -12.57 5.22 -12.40
N PHE A 14 -12.68 4.69 -11.18
CA PHE A 14 -11.57 4.62 -10.23
C PHE A 14 -10.39 3.72 -10.65
N ALA A 15 -10.53 2.90 -11.69
CA ALA A 15 -9.51 1.96 -12.16
C ALA A 15 -8.48 2.56 -13.14
N PHE A 16 -8.41 3.89 -13.25
CA PHE A 16 -7.47 4.56 -14.15
C PHE A 16 -6.09 4.74 -13.53
N LYS A 17 -5.05 4.73 -14.39
CA LYS A 17 -3.66 4.92 -13.95
C LYS A 17 -3.37 6.40 -13.72
N ILE A 18 -3.21 6.80 -12.47
CA ILE A 18 -2.82 8.16 -12.08
C ILE A 18 -1.32 8.18 -11.77
N ARG A 19 -0.60 9.17 -12.33
CA ARG A 19 0.78 9.46 -11.94
C ARG A 19 0.76 10.39 -10.74
N TYR A 20 1.40 9.98 -9.65
CA TYR A 20 1.56 10.81 -8.46
C TYR A 20 3.00 10.75 -7.97
N VAL A 21 3.42 11.80 -7.27
CA VAL A 21 4.70 11.88 -6.57
C VAL A 21 4.39 12.01 -5.08
N MET A 22 5.10 11.25 -4.26
CA MET A 22 4.96 11.28 -2.82
C MET A 22 6.32 11.60 -2.21
N GLN A 23 6.37 12.65 -1.40
CA GLN A 23 7.53 12.99 -0.60
C GLN A 23 7.19 12.70 0.85
N MET A 24 8.10 12.01 1.55
CA MET A 24 7.93 11.66 2.95
C MET A 24 9.28 11.63 3.65
N ASN A 25 9.28 11.90 4.95
CA ASN A 25 10.42 11.65 5.81
C ASN A 25 10.52 10.16 6.16
N ILE A 26 11.63 9.76 6.78
CA ILE A 26 11.83 8.35 7.08
C ILE A 26 10.80 7.81 8.08
N ARG A 27 10.43 8.60 9.10
CA ARG A 27 9.46 8.18 10.13
C ARG A 27 8.09 7.89 9.54
N GLU A 28 7.65 8.71 8.59
CA GLU A 28 6.42 8.49 7.83
C GLU A 28 6.52 7.21 6.99
N ALA A 29 7.68 6.96 6.37
CA ALA A 29 7.92 5.73 5.61
C ALA A 29 7.82 4.49 6.51
N PHE A 30 8.36 4.50 7.73
CA PHE A 30 8.18 3.39 8.68
C PHE A 30 6.70 3.07 8.88
N HIS A 31 5.93 4.06 9.30
CA HIS A 31 4.51 3.85 9.61
C HIS A 31 3.70 3.42 8.39
N LEU A 32 3.95 4.03 7.24
CA LEU A 32 3.22 3.71 6.01
C LEU A 32 3.56 2.29 5.54
N LEU A 33 4.82 1.93 5.49
CA LEU A 33 5.25 0.64 4.96
C LEU A 33 4.81 -0.51 5.85
N GLU A 34 4.96 -0.39 7.17
CA GLU A 34 4.55 -1.44 8.10
C GLU A 34 3.02 -1.63 8.12
N LEU A 35 2.25 -0.53 8.10
CA LEU A 35 0.79 -0.62 8.10
C LEU A 35 0.24 -1.17 6.78
N ARG A 36 0.75 -0.69 5.65
CA ARG A 36 0.19 -0.98 4.31
C ARG A 36 0.68 -2.29 3.71
N THR A 37 1.70 -2.91 4.29
CA THR A 37 2.10 -4.26 3.91
C THR A 37 1.36 -5.33 4.70
N SER A 38 0.66 -4.97 5.79
CA SER A 38 -0.11 -5.91 6.60
C SER A 38 -1.21 -6.65 5.81
N ARG A 39 -1.62 -7.81 6.34
CA ARG A 39 -2.67 -8.72 5.80
C ARG A 39 -4.05 -8.13 5.56
N GLN A 40 -4.32 -6.91 6.03
CA GLN A 40 -5.60 -6.23 5.83
C GLN A 40 -5.52 -5.20 4.69
N GLY A 41 -4.33 -4.95 4.15
CA GLY A 41 -4.10 -3.99 3.09
C GLY A 41 -4.35 -4.59 1.70
N HIS A 42 -5.02 -3.84 0.83
CA HIS A 42 -5.28 -4.28 -0.54
C HIS A 42 -4.00 -4.77 -1.25
N PRO A 43 -4.03 -5.88 -2.01
CA PRO A 43 -2.85 -6.49 -2.63
C PRO A 43 -1.99 -5.52 -3.45
N ASP A 44 -2.63 -4.63 -4.21
CA ASP A 44 -1.90 -3.63 -5.01
C ASP A 44 -1.09 -2.66 -4.14
N TYR A 45 -1.65 -2.18 -3.03
CA TYR A 45 -0.95 -1.27 -2.13
C TYR A 45 0.20 -1.97 -1.43
N ARG A 46 0.03 -3.24 -1.03
CA ARG A 46 1.09 -4.04 -0.44
C ARG A 46 2.28 -4.17 -1.39
N ARG A 47 2.02 -4.53 -2.65
CA ARG A 47 3.06 -4.68 -3.67
C ARG A 47 3.84 -3.39 -3.88
N ILE A 48 3.14 -2.25 -3.92
CA ILE A 48 3.78 -0.94 -4.05
C ILE A 48 4.64 -0.64 -2.82
N CYS A 49 4.14 -0.86 -1.61
CA CYS A 49 4.88 -0.61 -0.37
C CYS A 49 6.11 -1.54 -0.23
N GLN A 50 5.99 -2.82 -0.54
CA GLN A 50 7.13 -3.76 -0.58
C GLN A 50 8.21 -3.27 -1.56
N LYS A 51 7.81 -2.78 -2.73
CA LYS A 51 8.73 -2.20 -3.71
C LYS A 51 9.38 -0.92 -3.19
N MET A 52 8.64 -0.05 -2.52
CA MET A 52 9.19 1.15 -1.87
C MET A 52 10.26 0.78 -0.83
N HIS A 53 9.99 -0.23 0.00
CA HIS A 53 10.97 -0.73 0.97
C HIS A 53 12.26 -1.22 0.28
N THR A 54 12.13 -2.00 -0.81
CA THR A 54 13.28 -2.44 -1.63
C THR A 54 14.03 -1.26 -2.24
N LEU A 55 13.34 -0.21 -2.71
CA LEU A 55 13.98 0.99 -3.26
C LEU A 55 14.75 1.77 -2.19
N ILE A 56 14.21 1.88 -0.97
CA ILE A 56 14.91 2.50 0.16
C ILE A 56 16.21 1.74 0.47
N ARG A 57 16.16 0.40 0.50
CA ARG A 57 17.33 -0.44 0.78
C ARG A 57 18.37 -0.37 -0.34
N ASP A 58 17.95 -0.61 -1.58
CA ASP A 58 18.85 -0.96 -2.68
C ASP A 58 19.18 0.23 -3.59
N LYS A 59 18.25 1.19 -3.75
CA LYS A 59 18.47 2.38 -4.59
C LYS A 59 18.95 3.59 -3.80
N ALA A 60 18.33 3.89 -2.66
CA ALA A 60 18.81 4.94 -1.78
C ALA A 60 20.02 4.49 -0.93
N GLY A 61 20.25 3.17 -0.83
CA GLY A 61 21.40 2.59 -0.13
C GLY A 61 21.28 2.58 1.39
N HIS A 62 20.10 2.91 1.94
CA HIS A 62 19.87 3.01 3.38
C HIS A 62 19.57 1.63 4.01
N LYS A 63 20.54 0.72 3.92
CA LYS A 63 20.38 -0.67 4.39
C LYS A 63 20.00 -0.77 5.86
N LEU A 64 20.74 -0.11 6.76
CA LEU A 64 20.46 -0.12 8.20
C LEU A 64 19.05 0.38 8.54
N ILE A 65 18.55 1.37 7.81
CA ILE A 65 17.22 1.93 8.02
C ILE A 65 16.16 0.94 7.53
N ALA A 66 16.33 0.39 6.33
CA ALA A 66 15.42 -0.63 5.80
C ALA A 66 15.38 -1.87 6.72
N ASP A 67 16.54 -2.36 7.15
CA ASP A 67 16.65 -3.53 8.03
C ASP A 67 16.02 -3.30 9.42
N SER A 68 15.88 -2.03 9.83
CA SER A 68 15.18 -1.67 11.07
C SER A 68 13.65 -1.63 10.94
N MET A 69 13.09 -1.65 9.74
CA MET A 69 11.64 -1.76 9.49
C MET A 69 11.18 -3.23 9.61
N LYS A 70 11.11 -3.72 10.85
CA LYS A 70 10.91 -5.15 11.15
C LYS A 70 9.52 -5.68 10.82
N TYR A 71 8.51 -4.82 10.69
CA TYR A 71 7.13 -5.24 10.49
C TYR A 71 6.65 -5.16 9.04
N VAL A 72 7.57 -4.95 8.08
CA VAL A 72 7.23 -4.97 6.65
C VAL A 72 6.94 -6.40 6.21
N ASP A 73 5.70 -6.67 5.86
CA ASP A 73 5.24 -8.01 5.45
C ASP A 73 5.44 -8.24 3.95
N TYR A 74 6.28 -9.23 3.62
CA TYR A 74 6.59 -9.65 2.26
C TYR A 74 5.77 -10.85 1.76
N GLN A 75 4.89 -11.40 2.60
CA GLN A 75 4.03 -12.51 2.18
C GLN A 75 3.02 -12.05 1.12
N THR A 76 2.47 -13.00 0.37
CA THR A 76 1.45 -12.77 -0.65
C THR A 76 0.18 -13.50 -0.21
N TYR A 77 -0.96 -12.81 -0.21
CA TYR A 77 -2.24 -13.38 0.18
C TYR A 77 -3.27 -13.02 -0.89
N GLU A 78 -3.71 -14.02 -1.65
CA GLU A 78 -4.64 -13.81 -2.78
C GLU A 78 -6.10 -13.65 -2.33
N LEU A 79 -6.47 -14.10 -1.13
CA LEU A 79 -7.86 -14.24 -0.68
C LEU A 79 -8.10 -13.65 0.72
N GLU A 80 -7.55 -12.46 0.99
CA GLU A 80 -7.62 -11.80 2.32
C GLU A 80 -9.06 -11.59 2.83
N ARG A 81 -10.02 -11.31 1.94
CA ARG A 81 -11.43 -11.10 2.31
C ARG A 81 -12.11 -12.39 2.76
N LEU A 82 -11.83 -13.51 2.08
CA LEU A 82 -12.43 -14.82 2.37
C LEU A 82 -11.97 -15.38 3.72
N GLU A 83 -10.68 -15.18 4.06
CA GLU A 83 -10.12 -15.59 5.35
C GLU A 83 -10.60 -14.70 6.51
N ALA A 84 -10.82 -13.41 6.27
CA ALA A 84 -11.38 -12.49 7.25
C ALA A 84 -12.85 -12.83 7.54
N GLU A 85 -13.64 -13.12 6.51
CA GLU A 85 -15.03 -13.58 6.65
C GLU A 85 -15.13 -14.91 7.40
N ARG A 86 -14.23 -15.88 7.12
CA ARG A 86 -14.17 -17.17 7.82
C ARG A 86 -13.82 -17.03 9.31
N ARG A 87 -12.93 -16.10 9.67
CA ARG A 87 -12.59 -15.81 11.07
C ARG A 87 -13.72 -15.15 11.85
N ASN A 88 -14.53 -14.33 11.17
CA ASN A 88 -15.68 -13.68 11.81
C ASN A 88 -16.83 -14.67 12.04
N SER A 89 -17.08 -15.58 11.11
CA SER A 89 -18.13 -16.59 11.22
C SER A 89 -17.86 -17.61 12.35
N ASN A 90 -16.60 -18.02 12.54
CA ASN A 90 -16.23 -18.92 13.65
C ASN A 90 -16.32 -18.31 15.06
N LYS A 91 -16.48 -16.98 15.19
CA LYS A 91 -16.68 -16.33 16.50
C LYS A 91 -18.16 -16.24 16.91
N THR A 92 -19.08 -16.52 15.97
CA THR A 92 -20.53 -16.38 16.17
C THR A 92 -21.22 -17.74 16.36
N THR A 93 -20.47 -18.85 16.29
CA THR A 93 -20.93 -20.20 16.65
C THR A 93 -20.26 -20.63 17.94
#